data_AF-A0A849W7Z4-F1
#
_entry.id   AF-A0A849W7Z4-F1
#
_cell.length_a   1.000
_cell.length_b   1.000
_cell.length_c   1.000
_cell.angle_alpha   90.00
_cell.angle_beta   90.00
_cell.angle_gamma   90.00
#
_symmetry.space_group_name_H-M   'P 1'
#
loop_
_entity.id
_entity.type
_entity.pdbx_description
1 polymer ?
#
loop_
_entity_poly.entity_id
_entity_poly.type
_entity_poly.pdbx_seq_one_letter_code
_entity_poly.pdbx_strand_id
1 'polypeptide(L)'
;MDKKILRLAFGAGGTLKMENGFLNYQHPYGRTFRVPINDIETVTIDVKGWGESNLKIIGRGVELASEKMPISWAKKCQSWILENK
;
A
#
# COMPACT_ATOMS: atom_id res chain seq x y z
N MET A 1 22.86 -4.52 12.61
CA MET A 1 22.19 -4.33 11.31
C MET A 1 20.96 -3.48 11.55
N ASP A 2 21.06 -2.18 11.33
CA ASP A 2 19.95 -1.25 11.50
C ASP A 2 18.83 -1.61 10.52
N LYS A 3 17.71 -2.07 11.06
CA LYS A 3 16.50 -2.31 10.26
C LYS A 3 15.95 -0.96 9.86
N LYS A 4 16.28 -0.52 8.64
CA LYS A 4 15.76 0.72 8.07
C LYS A 4 14.24 0.62 7.95
N ILE A 5 13.53 1.37 8.78
CA ILE A 5 12.07 1.51 8.71
C ILE A 5 11.79 2.59 7.66
N LEU A 6 11.12 2.22 6.57
CA LEU A 6 10.63 3.19 5.60
C LEU A 6 9.17 3.50 5.91
N ARG A 7 8.80 4.78 5.95
CA ARG A 7 7.44 5.22 6.23
C ARG A 7 6.97 6.26 5.22
N LEU A 8 5.75 6.08 4.73
CA LEU A 8 5.02 7.07 3.96
C LEU A 8 3.78 7.49 4.75
N ALA A 9 3.56 8.80 4.86
CA ALA A 9 2.26 9.34 5.22
C ALA A 9 1.48 9.73 3.95
N PHE A 10 0.23 9.29 3.88
CA PHE A 10 -0.77 9.70 2.90
C PHE A 10 -2.00 10.22 3.65
N GLY A 11 -2.96 10.82 2.94
CA GLY A 11 -3.91 11.77 3.54
C GLY A 11 -4.70 11.28 4.77
N ALA A 12 -5.23 12.26 5.52
CA ALA A 12 -6.00 12.10 6.75
C ALA A 12 -5.34 11.23 7.85
N GLY A 13 -4.01 11.10 7.86
CA GLY A 13 -3.27 10.32 8.86
C GLY A 13 -3.02 8.86 8.47
N GLY A 14 -3.29 8.50 7.22
CA GLY A 14 -2.97 7.18 6.69
C GLY A 14 -1.46 6.96 6.56
N THR A 15 -0.99 5.75 6.86
CA THR A 15 0.44 5.44 6.74
C THR A 15 0.72 4.09 6.12
N LEU A 16 1.82 4.04 5.35
CA LEU A 16 2.47 2.82 4.90
C LEU A 16 3.82 2.72 5.59
N LYS A 17 4.19 1.52 6.04
CA LYS A 17 5.47 1.23 6.68
C LYS A 17 6.06 -0.05 6.11
N MET A 18 7.29 0.00 5.60
CA MET A 18 8.06 -1.19 5.28
C MET A 18 9.04 -1.43 6.43
N GLU A 19 8.82 -2.52 7.15
CA GLU A 19 9.60 -2.90 8.32
C GLU A 19 9.61 -4.42 8.47
N ASN A 20 10.74 -4.99 8.87
CA ASN A 20 10.88 -6.43 9.15
C ASN A 20 10.49 -7.34 7.96
N GLY A 21 10.62 -6.87 6.72
CA GLY A 21 10.21 -7.62 5.51
C GLY A 21 8.71 -7.58 5.22
N PHE A 22 7.95 -6.72 5.91
CA PHE A 22 6.51 -6.56 5.71
C PHE A 22 6.15 -5.14 5.30
N LEU A 23 5.20 -5.02 4.39
CA LEU A 23 4.47 -3.81 4.10
C LEU A 23 3.25 -3.75 5.03
N ASN A 24 3.21 -2.75 5.89
CA ASN A 24 2.11 -2.49 6.82
C ASN A 24 1.36 -1.24 6.36
N TYR A 25 0.05 -1.36 6.22
CA TYR A 25 -0.84 -0.28 5.87
C TYR A 25 -1.76 0.05 7.03
N GLN A 26 -1.99 1.34 7.25
CA GLN A 26 -2.95 1.86 8.21
C GLN A 26 -3.78 2.97 7.58
N HIS A 27 -5.09 2.73 7.46
CA HIS A 27 -6.08 3.73 7.07
C HIS A 27 -6.33 4.70 8.23
N PRO A 28 -6.67 5.96 7.95
CA PRO A 28 -7.20 6.93 8.93
C PRO A 28 -8.35 6.42 9.81
N TYR A 29 -9.11 5.43 9.34
CA TYR A 29 -10.36 4.96 9.95
C TYR A 29 -10.24 3.53 10.49
N GLY A 30 -9.01 3.11 10.84
CA GLY A 30 -8.76 1.85 11.55
C GLY A 30 -8.57 0.60 10.68
N ARG A 31 -8.88 0.64 9.39
CA ARG A 31 -8.58 -0.48 8.48
C ARG A 31 -7.08 -0.62 8.28
N THR A 32 -6.57 -1.84 8.38
CA THR A 32 -5.14 -2.15 8.26
C THR A 32 -4.93 -3.42 7.46
N PHE A 33 -3.82 -3.51 6.74
CA PHE A 33 -3.36 -4.78 6.18
C PHE A 33 -1.84 -4.92 6.38
N ARG A 34 -1.37 -6.16 6.34
CA ARG A 34 0.05 -6.50 6.40
C ARG A 34 0.35 -7.59 5.39
N VAL A 35 1.31 -7.34 4.51
CA VAL A 35 1.72 -8.29 3.46
C VAL A 35 3.25 -8.46 3.45
N PRO A 36 3.78 -9.67 3.21
CA PRO A 36 5.22 -9.87 3.05
C PRO A 36 5.71 -9.16 1.77
N ILE A 37 6.80 -8.37 1.87
CA ILE A 37 7.34 -7.62 0.72
C ILE A 37 7.77 -8.58 -0.39
N ASN A 38 8.38 -9.71 -0.03
CA ASN A 38 8.84 -10.73 -0.97
C ASN A 38 7.71 -11.39 -1.79
N ASP A 39 6.47 -11.32 -1.31
CA ASP A 39 5.31 -11.85 -2.04
C ASP A 39 4.69 -10.78 -2.97
N ILE A 40 5.09 -9.51 -2.89
CA ILE A 40 4.56 -8.43 -3.72
C ILE A 40 5.20 -8.46 -5.13
N GLU A 41 4.43 -8.95 -6.09
CA GLU A 41 4.83 -8.97 -7.51
C GLU A 41 4.53 -7.64 -8.19
N THR A 42 3.33 -7.08 -7.97
CA THR A 42 2.95 -5.79 -8.53
C THR A 42 1.90 -5.09 -7.67
N VAL A 43 1.71 -3.79 -7.91
CA VAL A 43 0.69 -2.96 -7.26
C VAL A 43 -0.13 -2.30 -8.36
N THR A 44 -1.44 -2.46 -8.32
CA THR A 44 -2.36 -1.92 -9.33
C THR A 44 -3.37 -0.97 -8.70
N ILE A 45 -3.90 -0.07 -9.52
CA ILE A 45 -4.95 0.88 -9.14
C ILE A 45 -6.15 0.63 -10.03
N ASP A 46 -7.27 0.29 -9.41
CA ASP A 46 -8.55 0.08 -10.07
C ASP A 46 -9.44 1.31 -9.79
N VAL A 47 -9.65 2.13 -10.83
CA VAL A 47 -10.39 3.40 -10.71
C VAL A 47 -11.89 3.11 -10.73
N LYS A 48 -12.60 3.52 -9.67
CA LYS A 48 -14.05 3.25 -9.50
C LYS A 48 -14.96 4.41 -9.93
N GLY A 49 -14.39 5.57 -10.29
CA GLY A 49 -15.11 6.80 -10.61
C GLY A 49 -15.17 7.76 -9.42
N TRP A 50 -15.62 9.00 -9.65
CA TRP A 50 -15.77 10.04 -8.61
C TRP A 50 -14.51 10.36 -7.78
N GLY A 51 -13.32 10.13 -8.35
CA GLY A 51 -12.04 10.33 -7.64
C GLY A 51 -11.69 9.21 -6.66
N GLU A 52 -12.47 8.15 -6.59
CA GLU A 52 -12.21 6.96 -5.78
C GLU A 52 -11.49 5.87 -6.58
N SER A 53 -10.71 5.06 -5.88
CA SER A 53 -9.97 3.95 -6.45
C SER A 53 -9.76 2.85 -5.41
N ASN A 54 -9.42 1.66 -5.88
CA ASN A 54 -8.89 0.60 -5.05
C ASN A 54 -7.41 0.41 -5.36
N LEU A 55 -6.57 0.54 -4.33
CA LEU A 55 -5.18 0.08 -4.38
C LEU A 55 -5.21 -1.44 -4.18
N LYS A 56 -4.53 -2.19 -5.04
CA LYS A 56 -4.46 -3.65 -4.97
C LYS A 56 -3.01 -4.10 -4.96
N ILE A 57 -2.66 -4.94 -3.99
CA ILE A 57 -1.36 -5.60 -3.90
C ILE A 57 -1.52 -7.00 -4.49
N ILE A 58 -0.76 -7.30 -5.54
CA ILE A 58 -0.81 -8.58 -6.24
C ILE A 58 0.48 -9.35 -5.99
N GLY A 59 0.34 -10.64 -5.70
CA GLY A 59 1.46 -11.57 -5.54
C GLY A 59 1.15 -12.92 -6.14
N ARG A 60 2.03 -13.45 -6.99
CA ARG A 60 1.87 -14.76 -7.65
C ARG A 60 0.51 -14.92 -8.34
N GLY A 61 0.05 -13.85 -8.99
CA GLY A 61 -1.25 -13.81 -9.67
C GLY A 61 -2.49 -13.70 -8.79
N VAL A 62 -2.38 -13.55 -7.47
CA VAL A 62 -3.53 -13.36 -6.55
C VAL A 62 -3.50 -12.01 -5.85
N GLU A 63 -4.68 -11.50 -5.47
CA GLU A 63 -4.80 -10.28 -4.66
C GLU A 63 -4.46 -10.58 -3.19
N LEU A 64 -3.34 -10.04 -2.71
CA LEU A 64 -2.88 -10.21 -1.32
C LEU A 64 -3.60 -9.24 -0.38
N ALA A 65 -3.90 -8.04 -0.86
CA ALA A 65 -4.63 -7.02 -0.13
C ALA A 65 -5.25 -6.01 -1.10
N SER A 66 -6.39 -5.44 -0.73
CA SER A 66 -6.95 -4.29 -1.42
C SER A 66 -7.54 -3.29 -0.44
N GLU A 67 -7.43 -2.01 -0.76
CA GLU A 67 -8.05 -0.95 0.02
C GLU A 67 -8.63 0.15 -0.86
N LYS A 68 -9.81 0.63 -0.48
CA LYS A 68 -10.50 1.74 -1.13
C LYS A 68 -9.95 3.07 -0.61
N MET A 69 -9.48 3.92 -1.51
CA MET A 69 -8.96 5.25 -1.16
C MET A 69 -9.06 6.23 -2.34
N PRO A 70 -8.93 7.55 -2.08
CA PRO A 70 -8.83 8.55 -3.14
C PRO A 70 -7.71 8.21 -4.14
N ILE A 71 -7.95 8.47 -5.42
CA ILE A 71 -7.00 8.14 -6.51
C ILE A 71 -5.62 8.76 -6.31
N SER A 72 -5.57 9.97 -5.75
CA SER A 72 -4.30 10.65 -5.44
C SER A 72 -3.50 9.90 -4.36
N TRP A 73 -4.18 9.32 -3.38
CA TRP A 73 -3.54 8.53 -2.32
C TRP A 73 -3.09 7.18 -2.87
N ALA A 74 -3.92 6.52 -3.67
CA ALA A 74 -3.57 5.25 -4.32
C ALA A 74 -2.32 5.40 -5.20
N LYS A 75 -2.25 6.45 -6.04
CA LYS A 75 -1.06 6.74 -6.86
C LYS A 75 0.19 6.95 -6.01
N LYS A 76 0.10 7.76 -4.96
CA LYS A 76 1.21 8.00 -4.03
C LYS A 76 1.69 6.71 -3.36
N CYS A 77 0.76 5.87 -2.91
CA CYS A 77 1.06 4.58 -2.31
C CYS A 77 1.70 3.62 -3.31
N GLN A 78 1.16 3.52 -4.52
CA GLN A 78 1.68 2.66 -5.58
C GLN A 78 3.13 3.02 -5.92
N SER A 79 3.41 4.29 -6.24
CA SER A 79 4.76 4.75 -6.56
C SER A 79 5.73 4.42 -5.44
N TRP A 80 5.38 4.77 -4.20
CA TRP A 80 6.24 4.52 -3.05
C TRP A 80 6.50 3.04 -2.79
N ILE A 81 5.50 2.17 -2.94
CA ILE A 81 5.69 0.71 -2.78
C ILE A 81 6.62 0.18 -3.88
N LEU A 82 6.40 0.57 -5.14
CA LEU A 82 7.22 0.09 -6.25
C LEU A 82 8.67 0.60 -6.20
N GLU A 83 8.90 1.80 -5.67
CA GLU A 83 10.25 2.38 -5.50
C GLU A 83 11.05 1.75 -4.36
N ASN A 84 10.39 1.17 -3.35
CA ASN A 84 11.02 0.74 -2.11
C ASN A 84 10.90 -0.77 -1.81
N LYS A 85 10.23 -1.53 -2.68
CA LYS A 85 10.12 -2.99 -2.55
C LYS A 85 11.35 -3.72 -3.08
#